data_AF-A0A8T6SL47-F1
#
_entry.id   AF-A0A8T6SL47-F1
#
_cell.length_a   1.000
_cell.length_b   1.000
_cell.length_c   1.000
_cell.angle_alpha   90.00
_cell.angle_beta   90.00
_cell.angle_gamma   90.00
#
_symmetry.space_group_name_H-M   'P 1'
#
loop_
_entity.id
_entity.type
_entity.pdbx_description
1 polymer ?
#
loop_
_entity_poly.entity_id
_entity_poly.type
_entity_poly.pdbx_seq_one_letter_code
_entity_poly.pdbx_strand_id
1 'polypeptide(L)' 'GEIPKFEYRVKDHVDLGLSLDIIDIERAAKVAGARFFYLKKEGVLLDLALMKIALEEMIKKGYMPIEPPFLMRRKPYEGV' A
#
# COMPACT_ATOMS: atom_id res chain seq x y z
N GLY A 1 6.94 14.82 15.79
CA GLY A 1 6.87 15.97 14.86
C GLY A 1 5.64 16.80 15.19
N GLU A 2 5.54 17.99 14.63
CA GLU A 2 4.37 18.87 14.78
C GLU A 2 3.34 18.62 13.66
N ILE A 3 2.05 18.81 13.97
CA ILE A 3 0.97 18.62 12.99
C ILE A 3 1.00 19.78 11.98
N PRO A 4 1.11 19.52 10.67
CA PRO A 4 1.10 20.59 9.67
C PRO A 4 -0.21 21.38 9.67
N LYS A 5 -0.11 22.70 9.49
CA LYS A 5 -1.25 23.60 9.30
C LYS A 5 -1.37 23.96 7.82
N PHE A 6 -2.59 23.94 7.30
CA PHE A 6 -2.88 24.26 5.90
C PHE A 6 -3.88 25.41 5.83
N GLU A 7 -3.69 26.35 4.91
CA GLU A 7 -4.61 27.47 4.67
C GLU A 7 -5.73 27.12 3.69
N TYR A 8 -5.81 25.86 3.28
CA TYR A 8 -6.80 25.33 2.35
C TYR A 8 -7.49 24.09 2.93
N ARG A 9 -8.66 23.76 2.38
CA ARG A 9 -9.38 22.53 2.74
C ARG A 9 -8.58 21.33 2.28
N VAL A 10 -8.10 20.54 3.24
CA VAL A 10 -7.33 19.32 2.99
C VAL A 10 -8.26 18.22 2.47
N LYS A 11 -7.84 17.54 1.40
CA LYS A 11 -8.50 16.32 0.90
C LYS A 11 -8.05 15.13 1.73
N ASP A 12 -8.92 14.16 1.98
CA ASP A 12 -8.45 12.87 2.46
C ASP A 12 -7.69 12.11 1.37
N HIS A 13 -7.04 11.02 1.76
CA HIS A 13 -6.18 10.24 0.87
C HIS A 13 -6.91 9.64 -0.35
N VAL A 14 -8.20 9.31 -0.23
CA VAL A 14 -9.00 8.77 -1.33
C VAL A 14 -9.29 9.87 -2.33
N ASP A 15 -9.85 10.98 -1.86
CA ASP A 15 -10.17 12.14 -2.70
C ASP A 15 -8.92 12.69 -3.39
N LEU A 16 -7.80 12.73 -2.67
CA LEU A 16 -6.51 13.14 -3.23
C LEU A 16 -6.03 12.16 -4.30
N GLY A 17 -6.00 10.86 -4.01
CA GLY A 17 -5.52 9.83 -4.92
C GLY A 17 -6.37 9.70 -6.20
N LEU A 18 -7.68 9.88 -6.09
CA LEU A 18 -8.59 9.99 -7.25
C LEU A 18 -8.28 11.24 -8.06
N SER A 19 -8.10 12.40 -7.42
CA SER A 19 -7.84 13.65 -8.12
C SER A 19 -6.49 13.70 -8.85
N LEU A 20 -5.52 12.91 -8.38
CA LEU A 20 -4.21 12.75 -9.00
C LEU A 20 -4.17 11.60 -10.04
N ASP A 21 -5.26 10.86 -10.19
CA ASP A 21 -5.35 9.68 -11.07
C ASP A 21 -4.30 8.59 -10.73
N ILE A 22 -4.00 8.44 -9.43
CA ILE A 22 -3.07 7.44 -8.88
C ILE A 22 -3.77 6.32 -8.11
N ILE A 23 -5.08 6.44 -7.87
CA ILE A 23 -5.94 5.40 -7.28
C ILE A 23 -7.14 5.15 -8.21
N ASP A 24 -7.57 3.90 -8.34
CA ASP A 24 -8.80 3.52 -9.05
C ASP A 24 -9.59 2.47 -8.24
N ILE A 25 -10.65 2.95 -7.58
CA ILE A 25 -11.53 2.14 -6.72
C ILE A 25 -12.67 1.51 -7.53
N GLU A 26 -13.18 2.22 -8.55
CA GLU A 26 -14.32 1.74 -9.34
C GLU A 26 -13.93 0.46 -10.10
N ARG A 27 -12.73 0.45 -10.71
CA ARG A 27 -12.22 -0.73 -11.39
C ARG A 27 -11.96 -1.87 -10.41
N ALA A 28 -11.43 -1.58 -9.22
CA ALA A 28 -11.18 -2.58 -8.20
C ALA A 28 -12.48 -3.20 -7.67
N ALA A 29 -13.52 -2.39 -7.48
CA ALA A 29 -14.85 -2.86 -7.07
C ALA A 29 -15.45 -3.83 -8.09
N LYS A 30 -15.30 -3.54 -9.40
CA LYS A 30 -15.75 -4.43 -10.48
C LYS A 30 -15.02 -5.78 -10.51
N VAL A 31 -13.75 -5.82 -10.11
CA VAL A 31 -12.90 -7.01 -10.21
C VAL A 31 -12.90 -7.85 -8.94
N ALA A 32 -12.79 -7.21 -7.77
CA ALA A 32 -12.54 -7.87 -6.48
C ALA A 32 -13.59 -7.54 -5.41
N GLY A 33 -14.55 -6.65 -5.70
CA GLY A 33 -15.60 -6.23 -4.76
C GLY A 33 -15.15 -5.12 -3.80
N ALA A 34 -15.89 -4.96 -2.70
CA ALA A 34 -15.65 -3.87 -1.76
C ALA A 34 -14.27 -3.95 -1.09
N ARG A 35 -13.72 -2.78 -0.71
CA ARG A 35 -12.44 -2.62 0.01
C ARG A 35 -11.17 -2.96 -0.78
N PHE A 36 -11.26 -3.04 -2.12
CA PHE A 36 -10.11 -3.12 -3.00
C PHE A 36 -9.89 -1.80 -3.75
N PHE A 37 -8.64 -1.56 -4.19
CA PHE A 37 -8.24 -0.42 -5.01
C PHE A 37 -7.09 -0.83 -5.93
N TYR A 38 -6.96 -0.16 -7.08
CA TYR A 38 -5.74 -0.19 -7.88
C TYR A 38 -4.89 1.04 -7.58
N LEU A 39 -3.57 0.85 -7.48
CA LEU A 39 -2.60 1.95 -7.60
C LEU A 39 -2.24 2.16 -9.08
N LYS A 40 -2.00 3.42 -9.46
CA LYS A 40 -1.62 3.83 -10.81
C LYS A 40 -0.46 4.83 -10.77
N LYS A 41 0.32 4.88 -11.85
CA LYS A 41 1.37 5.88 -12.10
C LYS A 41 2.30 6.07 -10.89
N GLU A 42 2.48 7.31 -10.43
CA GLU A 42 3.31 7.67 -9.28
C GLU A 42 2.88 6.98 -7.99
N GLY A 43 1.60 6.60 -7.84
CA GLY A 43 1.11 5.82 -6.70
C GLY A 43 1.77 4.44 -6.60
N VAL A 44 2.00 3.77 -7.74
CA VAL A 44 2.72 2.49 -7.78
C VAL A 44 4.19 2.68 -7.40
N LEU A 45 4.81 3.73 -7.93
CA LEU A 45 6.21 4.03 -7.64
C LEU A 45 6.42 4.37 -6.16
N LEU A 46 5.49 5.12 -5.57
CA LEU A 46 5.52 5.49 -4.15
C LEU A 46 5.39 4.27 -3.25
N ASP A 47 4.47 3.36 -3.54
CA ASP A 47 4.27 2.12 -2.78
C ASP A 47 5.54 1.24 -2.78
N LEU A 48 6.13 1.03 -3.97
CA LEU A 48 7.39 0.30 -4.11
C LEU A 48 8.55 0.98 -3.37
N ALA A 49 8.64 2.32 -3.44
CA ALA A 49 9.68 3.08 -2.75
C ALA A 49 9.56 2.95 -1.22
N LEU A 50 8.35 3.01 -0.67
CA LEU A 50 8.11 2.85 0.76
C LEU A 50 8.49 1.45 1.24
N MET A 51 8.08 0.40 0.50
CA MET A 51 8.48 -0.97 0.80
C MET A 51 10.01 -1.14 0.76
N LYS A 52 10.68 -0.58 -0.23
CA LYS A 52 12.15 -0.64 -0.36
C LYS A 52 12.86 0.03 0.81
N ILE A 53 12.43 1.24 1.20
CA ILE A 53 13.01 1.98 2.32
C ILE A 53 12.86 1.17 3.61
N ALA A 54 11.68 0.62 3.88
CA ALA A 54 11.45 -0.19 5.07
C ALA A 54 12.32 -1.46 5.07
N LEU A 55 12.42 -2.15 3.94
CA LEU A 55 13.22 -3.36 3.83
C LEU A 55 14.71 -3.09 4.05
N GLU A 56 15.25 -2.03 3.42
CA GLU A 56 16.64 -1.62 3.59
C GLU A 56 16.97 -1.30 5.06
N GLU A 57 16.05 -0.63 5.76
CA GLU A 57 16.21 -0.33 7.18
C GLU A 57 16.26 -1.59 8.04
N MET A 58 15.42 -2.59 7.72
CA MET A 58 15.43 -3.86 8.44
C MET A 58 16.70 -4.68 8.16
N ILE A 59 17.18 -4.69 6.91
CA ILE A 59 18.44 -5.34 6.55
C ILE A 59 19.61 -4.73 7.34
N LYS A 60 19.67 -3.40 7.46
CA LYS A 60 20.71 -2.71 8.26
C LYS A 60 20.71 -3.11 9.74
N LYS A 61 19.56 -3.52 10.28
CA LYS A 61 19.42 -4.03 11.65
C LYS A 61 19.77 -5.51 11.79
N GLY A 62 20.22 -6.16 10.72
CA GLY A 62 20.65 -7.56 10.73
C GLY A 62 19.53 -8.56 10.45
N TYR A 63 18.35 -8.12 10.03
CA TYR A 63 17.28 -9.03 9.63
C TYR A 63 17.53 -9.61 8.24
N MET A 64 17.28 -10.90 8.07
CA MET A 64 17.36 -11.57 6.77
C MET A 64 16.05 -11.39 6.00
N PRO A 65 16.07 -10.79 4.79
CA PRO A 65 14.86 -10.65 3.98
C PRO A 65 14.44 -12.01 3.42
N ILE A 66 13.15 -12.32 3.53
CA ILE A 66 12.55 -13.55 2.98
C ILE A 66 11.26 -13.16 2.26
N GLU A 67 11.10 -13.59 1.01
CA GLU A 67 9.85 -13.47 0.25
C GLU A 67 9.15 -14.84 0.22
N PRO A 68 8.05 -15.02 0.97
CA PRO A 68 7.34 -16.29 1.00
C PRO A 68 6.34 -16.42 -0.17
N PRO A 69 5.85 -17.63 -0.48
CA PRO A 69 4.73 -17.81 -1.39
C PRO A 69 3.46 -17.09 -0.90
N PHE A 70 2.74 -16.40 -1.79
CA PHE A 70 1.51 -15.69 -1.44
C PHE A 70 0.28 -16.59 -1.29
N LEU A 71 0.33 -17.81 -1.84
CA LEU A 71 -0.72 -18.81 -1.69
C LEU A 71 -0.21 -19.97 -0.84
N MET A 72 -1.03 -20.42 0.11
CA MET A 72 -0.67 -21.52 1.00
C MET A 72 -1.74 -22.62 1.03
N ARG A 73 -1.31 -23.85 1.36
CA ARG A 73 -2.22 -24.96 1.62
C ARG A 73 -2.98 -24.72 2.92
N ARG A 74 -4.17 -25.32 3.04
CA ARG A 74 -5.05 -25.18 4.21
C ARG A 74 -4.42 -25.64 5.52
N LYS A 75 -3.71 -26.78 5.51
CA LYS A 75 -3.18 -27.41 6.74
C LYS A 75 -2.28 -26.47 7.57
N PRO A 76 -1.29 -25.75 6.99
CA PRO A 76 -0.54 -24.72 7.71
C PRO A 76 -1.37 -23.57 8.31
N TYR A 77 -2.53 -23.24 7.73
CA TYR A 77 -3.40 -22.14 8.18
C TYR A 77 -4.27 -22.50 9.40
N GLU A 78 -4.57 -23.78 9.62
CA GLU A 78 -5.43 -24.20 10.74
C GLU A 78 -4.72 -24.24 12.11
N GLY A 79 -3.41 -23.99 12.13
CA GLY A 79 -2.58 -23.97 13.34
C GLY A 79 -2.28 -22.59 13.92
N VAL A 80 -2.88 -21.53 13.37
CA VAL A 80 -2.81 -20.14 13.89
C VAL A 80 -4.09 -19.75 14.63
#